data_AF-A0A7S1LFU1-F1
#
_entry.id   AF-A0A7S1LFU1-F1
#
_cell.length_a   1.000
_cell.length_b   1.000
_cell.length_c   1.000
_cell.angle_alpha   90.00
_cell.angle_beta   90.00
_cell.angle_gamma   90.00
#
_symmetry.space_group_name_H-M   'P 1'
#
loop_
_entity.id
_entity.type
_entity.pdbx_description
1 polymer ?
#
loop_
_entity_poly.entity_id
_entity_poly.type
_entity_poly.pdbx_seq_one_letter_code
_entity_poly.pdbx_strand_id
1 'polypeptide(L)'
;PPPWQAALLALAEQDNEPPQHHARPQQPSPWGVAPVPPGPGATSSSPPPPMTLNPWTGMPHTARYHELLGARAKLPVWENKQLVIDTVRDNQVTLLVGETGSGKSTQLPQFLAEAFGGSPTSSPAEGNRVVCTQPRRVAALSVAQRVADEMDVPVG
;
A
#
# COMPACT_ATOMS: atom_id res chain seq x y z
N PRO A 1 14.72 40.70 4.82
CA PRO A 1 14.25 39.29 4.93
C PRO A 1 14.09 38.69 3.53
N PRO A 2 14.57 37.45 3.28
CA PRO A 2 14.47 36.83 1.97
C PRO A 2 13.00 36.58 1.57
N PRO A 3 12.66 36.66 0.27
CA PRO A 3 11.27 36.72 -0.23
C PRO A 3 10.43 35.47 0.08
N TRP A 4 11.06 34.36 0.47
CA TRP A 4 10.36 33.14 0.89
C TRP A 4 9.75 33.22 2.29
N GLN A 5 10.20 34.15 3.15
CA GLN A 5 9.64 34.29 4.50
C GLN A 5 8.21 34.85 4.50
N ALA A 6 7.86 35.69 3.51
CA ALA A 6 6.50 36.21 3.39
C ALA A 6 5.50 35.14 2.87
N ALA A 7 5.97 34.21 2.04
CA ALA A 7 5.14 33.12 1.51
C ALA A 7 4.79 32.06 2.57
N LEU A 8 5.66 31.85 3.57
CA LEU A 8 5.39 30.92 4.67
C LEU A 8 4.39 31.44 5.70
N LEU A 9 4.33 32.76 5.92
CA LEU A 9 3.33 33.36 6.80
C LEU A 9 1.93 33.34 6.16
N ALA A 10 1.82 33.62 4.85
CA ALA A 10 0.54 33.59 4.14
C ALA A 10 -0.07 32.17 4.04
N LEU A 11 0.75 31.11 4.11
CA LEU A 11 0.28 29.72 4.14
C LEU A 11 -0.10 29.25 5.55
N ALA A 12 0.36 29.94 6.60
CA ALA A 12 0.06 29.58 7.99
C ALA A 12 -1.28 30.14 8.48
N GLU A 13 -1.87 31.12 7.80
CA GLU A 13 -3.12 31.78 8.18
C GLU A 13 -4.37 31.21 7.48
N GLN A 14 -4.22 30.18 6.63
CA GLN A 14 -5.35 29.55 5.92
C GLN A 14 -5.98 28.33 6.61
N ASP A 15 -5.40 27.82 7.71
CA ASP A 15 -5.85 26.58 8.36
C ASP A 15 -6.64 26.79 9.69
N ASN A 16 -7.11 28.01 9.98
CA ASN A 16 -7.87 28.29 11.21
C ASN A 16 -9.34 28.66 10.95
N GLU A 17 -10.15 27.67 10.59
CA GLU A 17 -11.61 27.70 10.73
C GLU A 17 -12.05 26.56 11.67
N PRO A 18 -12.79 26.85 12.76
CA PRO A 18 -13.25 25.82 13.68
C PRO A 18 -14.38 24.97 13.04
N PRO A 19 -14.41 23.64 13.26
CA PRO A 19 -15.43 22.80 12.67
C PRO A 19 -16.80 23.06 13.31
N GLN A 20 -17.78 23.50 12.50
CA GLN A 20 -19.17 23.56 12.94
C GLN A 20 -19.78 22.17 13.00
N HIS A 21 -20.18 21.75 14.20
CA HIS A 21 -20.93 20.52 14.46
C HIS A 21 -22.34 20.60 13.84
N HIS A 22 -22.50 19.99 12.67
CA HIS A 22 -23.81 19.64 12.14
C HIS A 22 -24.06 18.15 12.35
N ALA A 23 -25.09 17.84 13.15
CA ALA A 23 -25.50 16.49 13.48
C ALA A 23 -25.92 15.71 12.21
N ARG A 24 -25.32 14.53 11.98
CA ARG A 24 -25.70 13.61 10.90
C ARG A 24 -26.89 12.74 11.37
N PRO A 25 -27.97 12.61 10.58
CA PRO A 25 -29.00 11.63 10.87
C PRO A 25 -28.45 10.20 10.69
N GLN A 26 -28.80 9.33 11.63
CA GLN A 26 -28.42 7.92 11.65
C GLN A 26 -29.03 7.19 10.44
N GLN A 27 -28.18 6.55 9.62
CA GLN A 27 -28.61 5.53 8.66
C GLN A 27 -28.50 4.15 9.32
N PRO A 28 -29.48 3.25 9.18
CA PRO A 28 -29.37 1.88 9.68
C PRO A 28 -28.38 1.05 8.85
N SER A 29 -27.67 0.15 9.53
CA SER A 29 -26.68 -0.79 8.99
C SER A 29 -27.25 -1.75 7.93
N PRO A 30 -26.53 -2.01 6.82
CA PRO A 30 -26.96 -3.00 5.82
C PRO A 30 -26.51 -4.45 6.09
N TRP A 31 -25.85 -4.74 7.21
CA TRP A 31 -25.25 -6.06 7.46
C TRP A 31 -26.15 -6.93 8.34
N GLY A 32 -27.06 -7.65 7.70
CA GLY A 32 -28.02 -8.50 8.40
C GLY A 32 -28.60 -9.63 7.56
N VAL A 33 -27.79 -10.39 6.82
CA VAL A 33 -28.12 -11.76 6.41
C VAL A 33 -26.86 -12.51 5.97
N ALA A 34 -26.61 -13.68 6.58
CA ALA A 34 -25.62 -14.63 6.12
C ALA A 34 -26.03 -15.21 4.74
N PRO A 35 -25.09 -15.48 3.82
CA PRO A 35 -25.43 -16.09 2.55
C PRO A 35 -25.81 -17.57 2.73
N VAL A 36 -26.98 -17.93 2.17
CA VAL A 36 -27.50 -19.30 2.04
C VAL A 36 -26.67 -20.05 0.98
N PRO A 37 -26.29 -21.33 1.19
CA PRO A 37 -25.54 -22.07 0.17
C PRO A 37 -26.41 -22.38 -1.06
N PRO A 38 -25.89 -22.23 -2.30
CA PRO A 38 -26.61 -22.66 -3.49
C PRO A 38 -26.62 -24.19 -3.60
N GLY A 39 -27.79 -24.75 -3.96
CA GLY A 39 -27.99 -26.17 -4.26
C GLY A 39 -27.21 -26.64 -5.50
N PRO A 40 -27.18 -27.96 -5.76
CA PRO A 40 -26.27 -28.56 -6.72
C PRO A 40 -26.81 -28.41 -8.14
N GLY A 41 -26.13 -27.63 -8.98
CA GLY A 41 -26.49 -27.54 -10.38
C GLY A 41 -25.77 -26.44 -11.16
N ALA A 42 -24.52 -26.69 -11.55
CA ALA A 42 -23.94 -26.30 -12.85
C ALA A 42 -22.45 -26.64 -12.84
N THR A 43 -22.07 -27.61 -13.68
CA THR A 43 -20.70 -27.93 -14.02
C THR A 43 -20.08 -26.81 -14.84
N SER A 44 -19.20 -26.00 -14.25
CA SER A 44 -18.21 -25.21 -14.99
C SER A 44 -16.82 -25.73 -14.61
N SER A 45 -16.25 -26.54 -15.50
CA SER A 45 -14.94 -27.17 -15.36
C SER A 45 -13.81 -26.17 -15.60
N SER A 46 -13.62 -25.25 -14.66
CA SER A 46 -12.40 -24.46 -14.58
C SER A 46 -11.68 -24.87 -13.29
N PRO A 47 -10.45 -25.39 -13.35
CA PRO A 47 -9.70 -25.61 -12.12
C PRO A 47 -9.56 -24.25 -11.40
N PRO A 48 -9.82 -24.17 -10.08
CA PRO A 48 -9.55 -22.95 -9.33
C PRO A 48 -8.06 -22.59 -9.55
N PRO A 49 -7.72 -21.30 -9.75
CA PRO A 49 -6.33 -20.90 -9.81
C PRO A 49 -5.62 -21.41 -8.54
N PRO A 50 -4.33 -21.79 -8.63
CA PRO A 50 -3.58 -22.20 -7.44
C PRO A 50 -3.76 -21.11 -6.38
N MET A 51 -4.36 -21.48 -5.24
CA MET A 51 -4.69 -20.54 -4.17
C MET A 51 -3.39 -20.08 -3.52
N THR A 52 -2.78 -19.04 -4.07
CA THR A 52 -1.64 -18.38 -3.44
C THR A 52 -2.18 -17.59 -2.25
N LEU A 53 -1.86 -18.07 -1.05
CA LEU A 53 -2.16 -17.35 0.18
C LEU A 53 -1.28 -16.11 0.28
N ASN A 54 -1.87 -15.01 0.71
CA ASN A 54 -1.17 -13.79 1.05
C ASN A 54 -0.31 -14.06 2.31
N PRO A 55 1.02 -13.89 2.26
CA PRO A 55 1.88 -14.20 3.38
C PRO A 55 1.64 -13.30 4.60
N TRP A 56 1.12 -12.08 4.41
CA TRP A 56 0.87 -11.11 5.49
C TRP A 56 -0.46 -11.32 6.21
N THR A 57 -1.45 -11.95 5.58
CA THR A 57 -2.79 -12.15 6.17
C THR A 57 -3.18 -13.61 6.33
N GLY A 58 -2.51 -14.53 5.64
CA GLY A 58 -2.88 -15.95 5.56
C GLY A 58 -4.13 -16.23 4.72
N MET A 59 -4.72 -15.20 4.10
CA MET A 59 -5.94 -15.32 3.29
C MET A 59 -5.59 -15.45 1.79
N PRO A 60 -6.43 -16.08 0.96
CA PRO A 60 -6.22 -16.08 -0.50
C PRO A 60 -6.22 -14.66 -1.06
N HIS A 61 -5.33 -14.39 -2.02
CA HIS A 61 -5.31 -13.10 -2.71
C HIS A 61 -6.63 -12.81 -3.45
N THR A 62 -7.09 -11.56 -3.39
CA THR A 62 -8.29 -11.10 -4.08
C THR A 62 -8.08 -10.96 -5.59
N ALA A 63 -9.17 -10.93 -6.38
CA ALA A 63 -9.08 -10.66 -7.82
C ALA A 63 -8.44 -9.28 -8.12
N ARG A 64 -8.70 -8.30 -7.25
CA ARG A 64 -8.14 -6.94 -7.33
C ARG A 64 -6.62 -6.95 -7.18
N TYR A 65 -6.09 -7.78 -6.27
CA TYR A 65 -4.64 -7.98 -6.14
C TYR A 65 -4.01 -8.44 -7.47
N HIS A 66 -4.61 -9.42 -8.13
CA HIS A 66 -4.07 -9.95 -9.40
C HIS A 66 -4.10 -8.90 -10.53
N GLU A 67 -5.13 -8.06 -10.59
CA GLU A 67 -5.20 -6.95 -11.53
C GLU A 67 -4.08 -5.93 -11.28
N LEU A 68 -3.91 -5.51 -10.01
CA LEU A 68 -2.86 -4.56 -9.61
C LEU A 68 -1.46 -5.14 -9.82
N LEU A 69 -1.27 -6.44 -9.58
CA LEU A 69 -0.02 -7.14 -9.85
C LEU A 69 0.35 -7.08 -11.33
N GLY A 70 -0.61 -7.29 -12.23
CA GLY A 70 -0.41 -7.18 -13.66
C GLY A 70 -0.03 -5.76 -14.12
N ALA A 71 -0.57 -4.73 -13.46
CA ALA A 71 -0.23 -3.34 -13.74
C ALA A 71 1.18 -2.97 -13.21
N ARG A 72 1.51 -3.34 -11.97
CA ARG A 72 2.78 -2.97 -11.33
C ARG A 72 3.98 -3.70 -11.93
N ALA A 73 3.78 -4.91 -12.47
CA ALA A 73 4.81 -5.67 -13.16
C ALA A 73 5.36 -4.98 -14.42
N LYS A 74 4.64 -3.99 -14.95
CA LYS A 74 5.04 -3.19 -16.12
C LYS A 74 5.83 -1.93 -15.75
N LEU A 75 6.03 -1.65 -14.46
CA LEU A 75 6.73 -0.44 -14.02
C LEU A 75 8.25 -0.60 -14.23
N PRO A 76 8.98 0.46 -14.63
CA PRO A 76 10.43 0.38 -14.85
C PRO A 76 11.23 -0.12 -13.64
N VAL A 77 10.76 0.18 -12.42
CA VAL A 77 11.40 -0.30 -11.18
C VAL A 77 11.24 -1.80 -10.96
N TRP A 78 10.20 -2.43 -11.53
CA TRP A 78 9.92 -3.85 -11.37
C TRP A 78 10.99 -4.71 -12.07
N GLU A 79 11.38 -4.32 -13.27
CA GLU A 79 12.42 -5.01 -14.06
C GLU A 79 13.77 -5.04 -13.31
N ASN A 80 14.04 -4.00 -12.53
CA ASN A 80 15.29 -3.84 -11.78
C ASN A 80 15.18 -4.25 -10.30
N LYS A 81 14.11 -4.97 -9.91
CA LYS A 81 13.85 -5.36 -8.52
C LYS A 81 15.05 -6.03 -7.86
N GLN A 82 15.65 -7.02 -8.51
CA GLN A 82 16.74 -7.80 -7.93
C GLN A 82 18.00 -6.94 -7.74
N LEU A 83 18.34 -6.13 -8.75
CA LEU A 83 19.47 -5.19 -8.68
C LEU A 83 19.32 -4.22 -7.50
N VAL A 84 18.11 -3.68 -7.28
CA VAL A 84 17.83 -2.81 -6.14
C VAL A 84 18.05 -3.55 -4.81
N ILE A 85 17.50 -4.76 -4.67
CA ILE A 85 17.61 -5.55 -3.43
C ILE A 85 19.08 -5.84 -3.11
N ASP A 86 19.85 -6.29 -4.10
CA ASP A 86 21.26 -6.62 -3.90
C ASP A 86 22.10 -5.36 -3.61
N THR A 87 21.83 -4.26 -4.31
CA THR A 87 22.52 -2.98 -4.03
C THR A 87 22.26 -2.49 -2.61
N VAL A 88 21.02 -2.60 -2.11
CA VAL A 88 20.67 -2.20 -0.74
C VAL A 88 21.24 -3.19 0.30
N ARG A 89 21.35 -4.47 -0.04
CA ARG A 89 21.99 -5.47 0.84
C ARG A 89 23.47 -5.18 1.04
N ASP A 90 24.17 -4.82 -0.04
CA ASP A 90 25.62 -4.68 -0.05
C ASP A 90 26.10 -3.28 0.38
N ASN A 91 25.20 -2.29 0.44
CA ASN A 91 25.53 -0.90 0.75
C ASN A 91 24.65 -0.34 1.85
N GLN A 92 25.27 0.26 2.88
CA GLN A 92 24.53 0.96 3.95
C GLN A 92 23.70 2.14 3.41
N VAL A 93 24.15 2.79 2.33
CA VAL A 93 23.47 3.91 1.68
C VAL A 93 23.43 3.68 0.18
N THR A 94 22.23 3.75 -0.40
CA THR A 94 22.00 3.61 -1.84
C THR A 94 21.23 4.81 -2.37
N LEU A 95 21.73 5.45 -3.43
CA LEU A 95 21.01 6.50 -4.14
C LEU A 95 20.27 5.91 -5.34
N LEU A 96 18.93 5.97 -5.31
CA LEU A 96 18.08 5.51 -6.40
C LEU A 96 17.50 6.70 -7.16
N VAL A 97 17.81 6.79 -8.46
CA VAL A 97 17.29 7.83 -9.35
C VAL A 97 16.33 7.18 -10.35
N GLY A 98 15.22 7.86 -10.62
CA GLY A 98 14.29 7.46 -11.68
C GLY A 98 13.25 8.54 -11.91
N GLU A 99 12.63 8.53 -13.07
CA GLU A 99 11.60 9.52 -13.44
C GLU A 99 10.33 9.44 -12.57
N THR A 100 9.54 10.51 -12.57
CA THR A 100 8.22 10.51 -11.93
C THR A 100 7.34 9.45 -12.58
N GLY A 101 6.62 8.65 -11.78
CA GLY A 101 5.80 7.56 -12.30
C GLY A 101 6.52 6.23 -12.48
N SER A 102 7.84 6.15 -12.27
CA SER A 102 8.61 4.90 -12.38
C SER A 102 8.28 3.83 -11.32
N GLY A 103 7.44 4.16 -10.33
CA GLY A 103 7.01 3.24 -9.28
C GLY A 103 7.82 3.28 -7.98
N LYS A 104 8.76 4.21 -7.81
CA LYS A 104 9.67 4.25 -6.64
C LYS A 104 8.95 4.22 -5.29
N SER A 105 8.05 5.18 -5.03
CA SER A 105 7.41 5.35 -3.72
C SER A 105 6.45 4.21 -3.36
N THR A 106 5.93 3.48 -4.35
CA THR A 106 4.99 2.37 -4.14
C THR A 106 5.70 1.01 -4.10
N GLN A 107 6.64 0.76 -5.02
CA GLN A 107 7.21 -0.58 -5.20
C GLN A 107 8.45 -0.83 -4.35
N LEU A 108 9.33 0.17 -4.17
CA LEU A 108 10.57 -0.02 -3.40
C LEU A 108 10.30 -0.44 -1.95
N PRO A 109 9.38 0.19 -1.21
CA PRO A 109 9.12 -0.23 0.17
C PRO A 109 8.65 -1.69 0.26
N GLN A 110 7.84 -2.14 -0.70
CA GLN A 110 7.35 -3.52 -0.77
C GLN A 110 8.48 -4.51 -1.03
N PHE A 111 9.34 -4.23 -2.02
CA PHE A 111 10.48 -5.09 -2.32
C PHE A 111 11.44 -5.24 -1.13
N LEU A 112 11.68 -4.15 -0.42
CA LEU A 112 12.52 -4.16 0.78
C LEU A 112 11.84 -4.90 1.93
N ALA A 113 10.52 -4.75 2.10
CA ALA A 113 9.77 -5.46 3.13
C ALA A 113 9.74 -6.98 2.86
N GLU A 114 9.57 -7.38 1.60
CA GLU A 114 9.64 -8.80 1.19
C GLU A 114 11.05 -9.38 1.37
N ALA A 115 12.09 -8.61 1.07
CA ALA A 115 13.47 -9.09 1.12
C ALA A 115 14.09 -9.09 2.52
N PHE A 116 13.69 -8.13 3.37
CA PHE A 116 14.35 -7.86 4.66
C PHE A 116 13.41 -7.86 5.85
N GLY A 117 12.09 -7.81 5.67
CA GLY A 117 11.09 -7.54 6.71
C GLY A 117 10.86 -8.66 7.74
N GLY A 118 11.59 -9.76 7.66
CA GLY A 118 11.39 -10.94 8.52
C GLY A 118 10.26 -11.84 8.04
N SER A 119 10.09 -12.99 8.68
CA SER A 119 8.99 -13.90 8.36
C SER A 119 7.66 -13.28 8.79
N PRO A 120 6.55 -13.43 8.04
CA PRO A 120 5.22 -13.03 8.51
C PRO A 120 4.78 -13.76 9.80
N THR A 121 5.49 -14.82 10.19
CA THR A 121 5.28 -15.57 11.44
C THR A 121 6.17 -15.12 12.60
N SER A 122 7.13 -14.23 12.37
CA SER A 122 7.99 -13.70 13.43
C SER A 122 7.26 -12.62 14.25
N SER A 123 7.62 -12.49 15.53
CA SER A 123 7.02 -11.48 16.40
C SER A 123 7.22 -10.07 15.78
N PRO A 124 6.27 -9.13 15.92
CA PRO A 124 6.44 -7.74 15.43
C PRO A 124 7.68 -7.00 15.98
N ALA A 125 8.32 -7.58 17.01
CA ALA A 125 9.57 -7.13 17.61
C ALA A 125 10.83 -7.71 16.95
N GLU A 126 10.71 -8.75 16.12
CA GLU A 126 11.82 -9.52 15.54
C GLU A 126 12.05 -9.22 14.04
N GLY A 127 11.09 -8.57 13.37
CA GLY A 127 11.20 -8.20 11.95
C GLY A 127 11.79 -6.81 11.71
N ASN A 128 12.56 -6.65 10.64
CA ASN A 128 13.01 -5.33 10.20
C ASN A 128 11.83 -4.52 9.67
N ARG A 129 11.85 -3.21 9.92
CA ARG A 129 10.80 -2.28 9.44
C ARG A 129 11.34 -1.43 8.30
N VAL A 130 10.50 -1.24 7.29
CA VAL A 130 10.78 -0.32 6.17
C VAL A 130 10.00 0.96 6.40
N VAL A 131 10.69 2.10 6.38
CA VAL A 131 10.09 3.43 6.55
C VAL A 131 10.28 4.22 5.27
N CYS A 132 9.19 4.71 4.69
CA CYS A 132 9.20 5.62 3.56
C CYS A 132 8.59 6.95 3.98
N THR A 133 9.37 8.03 3.88
CA THR A 133 8.90 9.38 4.20
C THR A 133 8.36 10.08 2.95
N GLN A 134 7.28 10.84 3.10
CA GLN A 134 6.76 11.72 2.03
C GLN A 134 6.77 13.17 2.52
N PRO A 135 7.15 14.15 1.68
CA PRO A 135 7.21 15.55 2.09
C PRO A 135 5.83 16.17 2.35
N ARG A 136 4.76 15.53 1.88
CA ARG A 136 3.37 15.99 2.05
C ARG A 136 2.54 14.91 2.73
N ARG A 137 1.75 15.31 3.75
CA ARG A 137 0.84 14.40 4.47
C ARG A 137 -0.12 13.68 3.53
N VAL A 138 -0.72 14.40 2.59
CA VAL A 138 -1.66 13.82 1.61
C VAL A 138 -0.99 12.78 0.71
N ALA A 139 0.30 12.95 0.38
CA ALA A 139 1.06 11.97 -0.39
C ALA A 139 1.38 10.73 0.46
N ALA A 140 1.72 10.90 1.74
CA ALA A 140 1.94 9.78 2.65
C ALA A 140 0.70 8.87 2.75
N LEU A 141 -0.48 9.48 2.98
CA LEU A 141 -1.74 8.76 3.11
C LEU A 141 -2.13 8.05 1.80
N SER A 142 -2.01 8.75 0.66
CA SER A 142 -2.33 8.20 -0.65
C SER A 142 -1.43 7.02 -1.01
N VAL A 143 -0.11 7.15 -0.78
CA VAL A 143 0.85 6.06 -1.02
C VAL A 143 0.58 4.89 -0.08
N ALA A 144 0.31 5.13 1.20
CA ALA A 144 0.00 4.07 2.16
C ALA A 144 -1.25 3.28 1.75
N GLN A 145 -2.35 3.96 1.39
CA GLN A 145 -3.56 3.31 0.89
C GLN A 145 -3.30 2.53 -0.38
N ARG A 146 -2.54 3.10 -1.32
CA ARG A 146 -2.19 2.43 -2.57
C ARG A 146 -1.37 1.16 -2.33
N VAL A 147 -0.37 1.21 -1.45
CA VAL A 147 0.47 0.06 -1.12
C VAL A 147 -0.35 -1.02 -0.41
N ALA A 148 -1.25 -0.64 0.50
CA ALA A 148 -2.15 -1.59 1.16
C ALA A 148 -3.06 -2.32 0.16
N ASP A 149 -3.65 -1.59 -0.80
CA ASP A 149 -4.42 -2.19 -1.90
C ASP A 149 -3.57 -3.13 -2.76
N GLU A 150 -2.32 -2.76 -3.07
CA GLU A 150 -1.40 -3.58 -3.87
C GLU A 150 -0.89 -4.83 -3.13
N MET A 151 -0.82 -4.78 -1.80
CA MET A 151 -0.41 -5.91 -0.96
C MET A 151 -1.60 -6.73 -0.45
N ASP A 152 -2.83 -6.31 -0.74
CA ASP A 152 -4.06 -6.96 -0.30
C ASP A 152 -4.16 -7.06 1.23
N VAL A 153 -3.82 -5.97 1.91
CA VAL A 153 -3.84 -5.80 3.37
C VAL A 153 -4.65 -4.57 3.75
N PRO A 154 -5.24 -4.51 4.96
CA PRO A 154 -5.85 -3.27 5.45
C PRO A 154 -4.78 -2.20 5.71
N VAL A 155 -5.16 -0.93 5.54
CA VAL A 155 -4.35 0.21 6.04
C VAL A 155 -4.44 0.26 7.56
N GLY A 156 -3.27 0.38 8.21
CA GLY A 156 -3.15 0.61 9.66
C GLY A 156 -2.79 -0.66 10.41
#